data_AF-A0A2P8K6V2-F1
#
_entry.id   AF-A0A2P8K6V2-F1
#
_cell.length_a   1.000
_cell.length_b   1.000
_cell.length_c   1.000
_cell.angle_alpha   90.00
_cell.angle_beta   90.00
_cell.angle_gamma   90.00
#
_symmetry.space_group_name_H-M   'P 1'
#
loop_
_entity.id
_entity.type
_entity.pdbx_description
1 polymer ?
#
loop_
_entity_poly.entity_id
_entity_poly.type
_entity_poly.pdbx_seq_one_letter_code
_entity_poly.pdbx_strand_id
1 'polypeptide(L)'
;VVQSSADFYLAKARTLGMYTNGDNKLGTDLLNAWDKGNIRQQHAAQYGRALLAMESNNFDQARKTLQPLLNADPQNAWYLDLATDIDLGQKKTSDAINLLKNARELRTNPVLQLNLANALLQGGQPGEAATILNRYTFTYKE
;
A
#
# COMPACT_ATOMS: atom_id res chain seq x y z
N VAL A 1 4.27 27.90 -9.38
CA VAL A 1 4.96 26.59 -9.47
C VAL A 1 3.90 25.50 -9.46
N VAL A 2 3.79 24.71 -10.52
CA VAL A 2 2.89 23.54 -10.55
C VAL A 2 3.48 22.49 -9.62
N GLN A 3 2.72 22.07 -8.60
CA GLN A 3 3.15 21.03 -7.67
C GLN A 3 2.64 19.67 -8.16
N SER A 4 3.47 18.63 -8.10
CA SER A 4 3.06 17.27 -8.47
C SER A 4 1.93 16.72 -7.58
N SER A 5 1.20 15.74 -8.10
CA SER A 5 0.15 15.01 -7.39
C SER A 5 0.72 14.16 -6.24
N ALA A 6 -0.14 13.69 -5.34
CA ALA A 6 0.26 12.78 -4.27
C ALA A 6 0.70 11.43 -4.85
N ASP A 7 -0.05 10.92 -5.83
CA ASP A 7 0.25 9.67 -6.52
C ASP A 7 1.64 9.67 -7.15
N PHE A 8 2.09 10.81 -7.70
CA PHE A 8 3.46 10.91 -8.23
C PHE A 8 4.51 10.62 -7.15
N TYR A 9 4.36 11.20 -5.95
CA TYR A 9 5.33 11.00 -4.87
C TYR A 9 5.21 9.60 -4.25
N LEU A 10 3.99 9.06 -4.10
CA LEU A 10 3.75 7.71 -3.58
C LEU A 10 4.29 6.64 -4.53
N ALA A 11 4.02 6.78 -5.83
CA ALA A 11 4.61 5.92 -6.85
C ALA A 11 6.13 5.99 -6.83
N LYS A 12 6.72 7.20 -6.78
CA LYS A 12 8.17 7.37 -6.68
C LYS A 12 8.75 6.70 -5.42
N ALA A 13 8.08 6.82 -4.28
CA ALA A 13 8.48 6.14 -3.05
C ALA A 13 8.42 4.61 -3.22
N ARG A 14 7.32 4.06 -3.76
CA ARG A 14 7.16 2.62 -3.97
C ARG A 14 8.18 2.06 -4.96
N THR A 15 8.40 2.75 -6.08
CA THR A 15 9.40 2.36 -7.08
C THR A 15 10.80 2.27 -6.49
N LEU A 16 11.24 3.33 -5.79
CA LEU A 16 12.58 3.37 -5.20
C LEU A 16 12.71 2.47 -3.96
N GLY A 17 11.61 2.15 -3.27
CA GLY A 17 11.61 1.34 -2.05
C GLY A 17 11.57 -0.16 -2.31
N MET A 18 10.79 -0.62 -3.29
CA MET A 18 10.59 -2.06 -3.56
C MET A 18 11.40 -2.57 -4.75
N TYR A 19 11.67 -1.74 -5.75
CA TYR A 19 12.30 -2.16 -7.01
C TYR A 19 13.71 -1.58 -7.13
N THR A 20 14.54 -1.84 -6.12
CA THR A 20 15.90 -1.30 -6.09
C THR A 20 16.80 -1.99 -7.12
N ASN A 21 17.48 -1.20 -7.95
CA ASN A 21 18.53 -1.69 -8.84
C ASN A 21 19.70 -0.70 -8.85
N GLY A 22 20.86 -1.13 -8.35
CA GLY A 22 22.04 -0.26 -8.20
C GLY A 22 21.78 0.94 -7.28
N ASP A 23 22.01 2.15 -7.80
CA ASP A 23 21.85 3.41 -7.06
C ASP A 23 20.38 3.87 -6.94
N ASN A 24 19.45 3.25 -7.66
CA ASN A 24 18.03 3.59 -7.58
C ASN A 24 17.40 2.96 -6.34
N LYS A 25 17.60 3.60 -5.19
CA LYS A 25 17.05 3.21 -3.90
C LYS A 25 16.40 4.37 -3.15
N LEU A 26 15.42 4.07 -2.33
CA LEU A 26 14.77 5.05 -1.47
C LEU A 26 15.70 5.36 -0.29
N GLY A 27 16.58 6.35 -0.49
CA GLY A 27 17.54 6.79 0.52
C GLY A 27 16.95 7.75 1.56
N THR A 28 17.60 7.81 2.73
CA THR A 28 17.25 8.72 3.83
C THR A 28 17.31 10.19 3.42
N ASP A 29 18.21 10.57 2.52
CA ASP A 29 18.36 11.96 2.08
C ASP A 29 17.14 12.45 1.31
N LEU A 30 16.58 11.60 0.43
CA LEU A 30 15.36 11.92 -0.30
C LEU A 30 14.16 12.06 0.65
N LEU A 31 14.04 11.13 1.60
CA LEU A 31 12.98 11.16 2.61
C LEU A 31 13.08 12.42 3.48
N ASN A 32 14.28 12.75 3.96
CA ASN A 32 14.53 13.94 4.78
C ASN A 32 14.30 15.25 4.00
N ALA A 33 14.55 15.25 2.69
CA ALA A 33 14.21 16.39 1.83
C ALA A 33 12.69 16.54 1.66
N TRP A 34 11.96 15.44 1.51
CA TRP A 34 10.50 15.43 1.43
C TRP A 34 9.81 15.83 2.74
N ASP A 35 10.39 15.49 3.89
CA ASP A 35 9.91 15.93 5.22
C ASP A 35 9.89 17.47 5.35
N LYS A 36 10.76 18.18 4.61
CA LYS A 36 10.82 19.65 4.57
C LYS A 36 9.96 20.25 3.45
N GLY A 37 9.30 19.40 2.67
CA GLY A 37 8.50 19.78 1.50
C GLY A 37 7.06 20.13 1.83
N ASN A 38 6.21 20.13 0.81
CA ASN A 38 4.76 20.28 0.98
C ASN A 38 4.13 19.01 1.60
N ILE A 39 2.86 19.10 2.00
CA ILE A 39 2.16 18.00 2.69
C ILE A 39 2.17 16.67 1.90
N ARG A 40 2.11 16.71 0.57
CA ARG A 40 2.14 15.51 -0.28
C ARG A 40 3.50 14.84 -0.24
N GLN A 41 4.58 15.63 -0.19
CA GLN A 41 5.93 15.11 -0.02
C GLN A 41 6.12 14.51 1.38
N GLN A 42 5.65 15.21 2.42
CA GLN A 42 5.72 14.71 3.81
C GLN A 42 4.97 13.39 3.96
N HIS A 43 3.75 13.28 3.42
CA HIS A 43 2.99 12.04 3.40
C HIS A 43 3.71 10.92 2.64
N ALA A 44 4.31 11.23 1.48
CA ALA A 44 5.09 10.26 0.72
C ALA A 44 6.37 9.82 1.43
N ALA A 45 7.02 10.70 2.19
CA ALA A 45 8.17 10.36 3.01
C ALA A 45 7.78 9.38 4.13
N GLN A 46 6.68 9.66 4.83
CA GLN A 46 6.14 8.78 5.85
C GLN A 46 5.70 7.43 5.28
N TYR A 47 5.02 7.43 4.12
CA TYR A 47 4.67 6.22 3.38
C TYR A 47 5.92 5.41 3.02
N GLY A 48 6.95 6.06 2.47
CA GLY A 48 8.22 5.44 2.12
C GLY A 48 8.94 4.81 3.32
N ARG A 49 8.92 5.47 4.50
CA ARG A 49 9.46 4.90 5.74
C ARG A 49 8.68 3.68 6.20
N ALA A 50 7.34 3.71 6.11
CA ALA A 50 6.51 2.55 6.43
C ALA A 50 6.79 1.37 5.48
N LEU A 51 6.94 1.65 4.20
CA LEU A 51 7.28 0.67 3.17
C LEU A 51 8.63 0.00 3.45
N LEU A 52 9.69 0.78 3.72
CA LEU A 52 11.01 0.22 4.05
C LEU A 52 10.99 -0.61 5.33
N ALA A 53 10.20 -0.21 6.33
CA ALA A 53 10.01 -1.00 7.55
C ALA A 53 9.29 -2.33 7.27
N MET A 54 8.29 -2.32 6.38
CA MET A 54 7.57 -3.52 5.94
C MET A 54 8.49 -4.49 5.20
N GLU A 55 9.27 -4.00 4.23
CA GLU A 55 10.27 -4.79 3.48
C GLU A 55 11.34 -5.40 4.39
N SER A 56 11.64 -4.74 5.52
CA SER A 56 12.57 -5.24 6.53
C SER A 56 11.91 -6.17 7.57
N ASN A 57 10.67 -6.62 7.32
CA ASN A 57 9.82 -7.40 8.23
C ASN A 57 9.57 -6.75 9.60
N ASN A 58 9.83 -5.44 9.76
CA ASN A 58 9.53 -4.69 10.98
C ASN A 58 8.09 -4.18 10.95
N PHE A 59 7.14 -5.12 10.98
CA PHE A 59 5.74 -4.83 10.75
C PHE A 59 5.12 -3.91 11.81
N ASP A 60 5.53 -4.00 13.07
CA ASP A 60 5.03 -3.10 14.13
C ASP A 60 5.43 -1.64 13.85
N GLN A 61 6.68 -1.42 13.46
CA GLN A 61 7.14 -0.09 13.08
C GLN A 61 6.47 0.38 11.79
N ALA A 62 6.30 -0.50 10.79
CA ALA A 62 5.59 -0.19 9.56
C ALA A 62 4.15 0.26 9.85
N ARG A 63 3.42 -0.50 10.69
CA ARG A 63 2.05 -0.21 11.10
C ARG A 63 1.96 1.13 11.80
N LYS A 64 2.82 1.36 12.81
CA LYS A 64 2.91 2.62 13.56
C LYS A 64 3.20 3.81 12.64
N THR A 65 4.11 3.63 11.68
CA THR A 65 4.51 4.68 10.74
C THR A 65 3.39 5.00 9.74
N LEU A 66 2.66 3.99 9.26
CA LEU A 66 1.56 4.18 8.30
C LEU A 66 0.27 4.71 8.96
N GLN A 67 0.04 4.44 10.24
CA GLN A 67 -1.24 4.74 10.90
C GLN A 67 -1.70 6.20 10.77
N PRO A 68 -0.85 7.24 10.92
CA PRO A 68 -1.29 8.62 10.73
C PRO A 68 -1.78 8.91 9.30
N LEU A 69 -1.20 8.25 8.29
CA LEU A 69 -1.64 8.40 6.89
C LEU A 69 -3.01 7.77 6.67
N LEU A 70 -3.24 6.58 7.21
CA LEU A 70 -4.57 5.94 7.19
C LEU A 70 -5.61 6.74 7.97
N ASN A 71 -5.24 7.39 9.07
CA ASN A 71 -6.18 8.25 9.81
C ASN A 71 -6.56 9.50 9.00
N ALA A 72 -5.61 10.05 8.24
CA ALA A 72 -5.82 11.23 7.42
C ALA A 72 -6.64 10.94 6.15
N ASP A 73 -6.38 9.79 5.52
CA ASP A 73 -7.09 9.35 4.31
C ASP A 73 -7.32 7.82 4.35
N PRO A 74 -8.38 7.36 5.03
CA PRO A 74 -8.65 5.93 5.25
C PRO A 74 -9.10 5.20 3.98
N GLN A 75 -9.32 5.91 2.87
CA GLN A 75 -9.78 5.35 1.60
C GLN A 75 -8.70 5.40 0.51
N ASN A 76 -7.50 5.88 0.85
CA ASN A 76 -6.39 5.94 -0.09
C ASN A 76 -5.92 4.54 -0.49
N ALA A 77 -5.97 4.23 -1.78
CA ALA A 77 -5.60 2.90 -2.27
C ALA A 77 -4.14 2.52 -1.96
N TRP A 78 -3.20 3.48 -1.97
CA TRP A 78 -1.79 3.22 -1.62
C TRP A 78 -1.63 2.82 -0.15
N TYR A 79 -2.39 3.47 0.74
CA TYR A 79 -2.29 3.20 2.18
C TYR A 79 -3.01 1.90 2.54
N LEU A 80 -4.15 1.61 1.90
CA LEU A 80 -4.87 0.35 2.06
C LEU A 80 -4.04 -0.83 1.55
N ASP A 81 -3.37 -0.67 0.41
CA ASP A 81 -2.42 -1.65 -0.14
C ASP A 81 -1.31 -1.99 0.86
N LEU A 82 -0.55 -0.99 1.30
CA LEU A 82 0.55 -1.22 2.25
C LEU A 82 0.06 -1.74 3.62
N ALA A 83 -1.11 -1.29 4.09
CA ALA A 83 -1.69 -1.81 5.33
C ALA A 83 -2.07 -3.29 5.21
N THR A 84 -2.58 -3.70 4.04
CA THR A 84 -2.87 -5.11 3.74
C THR A 84 -1.60 -5.95 3.85
N ASP A 85 -0.51 -5.53 3.20
CA ASP A 85 0.79 -6.25 3.26
C ASP A 85 1.32 -6.36 4.69
N ILE A 86 1.22 -5.27 5.47
CA ILE A 86 1.62 -5.25 6.88
C ILE A 86 0.78 -6.23 7.71
N ASP A 87 -0.55 -6.20 7.59
CA ASP A 87 -1.44 -7.07 8.35
C ASP A 87 -1.22 -8.55 8.01
N LEU A 88 -1.00 -8.87 6.72
CA LEU A 88 -0.64 -10.22 6.28
C LEU A 88 0.71 -10.67 6.84
N GLY A 89 1.73 -9.79 6.83
CA GLY A 89 3.03 -10.05 7.47
C GLY A 89 2.93 -10.31 8.97
N GLN A 90 1.98 -9.67 9.65
CA GLN A 90 1.66 -9.91 11.07
C GLN A 90 0.77 -11.13 11.31
N LYS A 91 0.38 -11.87 10.26
CA LYS A 91 -0.60 -12.96 10.31
C LYS A 91 -1.98 -12.52 10.82
N LYS A 92 -2.31 -11.25 10.67
CA LYS A 92 -3.61 -10.65 10.97
C LYS A 92 -4.51 -10.65 9.74
N THR A 93 -4.65 -11.83 9.12
CA THR A 93 -5.34 -11.94 7.83
C THR A 93 -6.81 -11.52 7.89
N SER A 94 -7.49 -11.76 9.01
CA SER A 94 -8.86 -11.29 9.22
C SER A 94 -8.96 -9.76 9.21
N ASP A 95 -7.98 -9.06 9.76
CA ASP A 95 -7.95 -7.59 9.80
C ASP A 95 -7.73 -7.04 8.38
N ALA A 96 -6.82 -7.62 7.61
CA ALA A 96 -6.57 -7.28 6.20
C ALA A 96 -7.84 -7.43 5.34
N ILE A 97 -8.56 -8.56 5.49
CA ILE A 97 -9.81 -8.82 4.76
C ILE A 97 -10.88 -7.79 5.15
N ASN A 98 -11.04 -7.51 6.44
CA ASN A 98 -12.03 -6.55 6.92
C ASN A 98 -11.71 -5.13 6.45
N LEU A 99 -10.44 -4.72 6.47
CA LEU A 99 -9.99 -3.44 5.95
C LEU A 99 -10.43 -3.25 4.49
N LEU A 100 -10.13 -4.22 3.63
CA LEU A 100 -10.43 -4.16 2.20
C LEU A 100 -11.92 -4.28 1.89
N LYS A 101 -12.67 -5.11 2.62
CA LYS A 101 -14.14 -5.21 2.48
C LYS A 101 -14.85 -3.89 2.80
N ASN A 102 -14.24 -3.01 3.60
CA ASN A 102 -14.74 -1.67 3.93
C ASN A 102 -14.21 -0.56 3.00
N ALA A 103 -13.39 -0.87 1.99
CA ALA A 103 -12.90 0.11 1.05
C ALA A 103 -13.99 0.52 0.03
N ARG A 104 -14.28 1.82 -0.06
CA ARG A 104 -15.32 2.40 -0.90
C ARG A 104 -15.15 2.07 -2.38
N GLU A 105 -13.91 2.04 -2.85
CA GLU A 105 -13.58 1.78 -4.26
C GLU A 105 -13.33 0.31 -4.57
N LEU A 106 -13.54 -0.63 -3.64
CA LEU A 106 -13.25 -2.06 -3.84
C LEU A 106 -13.87 -2.62 -5.15
N ARG A 107 -15.05 -2.13 -5.55
CA ARG A 107 -15.73 -2.62 -6.76
C ARG A 107 -15.12 -2.10 -8.06
N THR A 108 -14.39 -1.00 -8.04
CA THR A 108 -13.90 -0.29 -9.24
C THR A 108 -12.38 -0.19 -9.29
N ASN A 109 -11.68 -0.38 -8.17
CA ASN A 109 -10.23 -0.26 -8.09
C ASN A 109 -9.57 -1.66 -8.20
N PRO A 110 -8.83 -1.95 -9.29
CA PRO A 110 -8.22 -3.26 -9.51
C PRO A 110 -7.18 -3.64 -8.46
N VAL A 111 -6.44 -2.67 -7.90
CA VAL A 111 -5.43 -2.90 -6.86
C VAL A 111 -6.10 -3.49 -5.62
N LEU A 112 -7.20 -2.88 -5.18
CA LEU A 112 -7.93 -3.33 -3.99
C LEU A 112 -8.58 -4.71 -4.20
N GLN A 113 -9.02 -5.01 -5.43
CA GLN A 113 -9.56 -6.34 -5.78
C GLN A 113 -8.50 -7.44 -5.66
N LEU A 114 -7.31 -7.19 -6.22
CA LEU A 114 -6.21 -8.15 -6.14
C LEU A 114 -5.70 -8.32 -4.70
N ASN A 115 -5.59 -7.23 -3.94
CA ASN A 115 -5.22 -7.30 -2.53
C ASN A 115 -6.22 -8.11 -1.70
N LEU A 116 -7.52 -7.94 -1.96
CA LEU A 116 -8.55 -8.71 -1.25
C LEU A 116 -8.48 -10.19 -1.64
N ALA A 117 -8.30 -10.50 -2.92
CA ALA A 117 -8.11 -11.87 -3.37
C ALA A 117 -6.88 -12.52 -2.72
N ASN A 118 -5.74 -11.81 -2.64
CA ASN A 118 -4.54 -12.29 -1.96
C ASN A 118 -4.78 -12.54 -0.46
N ALA A 119 -5.41 -11.59 0.24
CA ALA A 119 -5.73 -11.73 1.65
C ALA A 119 -6.69 -12.91 1.91
N LEU A 120 -7.70 -13.10 1.06
CA LEU A 120 -8.61 -14.26 1.14
C LEU A 120 -7.88 -15.58 0.92
N LEU A 121 -6.95 -15.66 -0.03
CA LEU A 121 -6.13 -16.86 -0.24
C LEU A 121 -5.29 -17.20 1.00
N GLN A 122 -4.58 -16.21 1.56
CA GLN A 122 -3.80 -16.38 2.78
C GLN A 122 -4.67 -16.69 4.00
N GLY A 123 -5.93 -16.27 3.99
CA GLY A 123 -6.92 -16.52 5.04
C GLY A 123 -7.64 -17.86 4.90
N GLY A 124 -7.25 -18.72 3.96
CA GLY A 124 -7.88 -20.02 3.74
C GLY A 124 -9.29 -19.93 3.13
N GLN A 125 -9.60 -18.84 2.42
CA GLN A 125 -10.88 -18.59 1.74
C GLN A 125 -10.72 -18.59 0.20
N PRO A 126 -10.20 -19.68 -0.42
CA PRO A 126 -9.92 -19.72 -1.85
C PRO A 126 -11.17 -19.61 -2.74
N GLY A 127 -12.35 -20.03 -2.25
CA GLY A 127 -13.61 -19.89 -2.99
C GLY A 127 -14.03 -18.43 -3.20
N GLU A 128 -13.91 -17.59 -2.17
CA GLU A 128 -14.16 -16.15 -2.29
C GLU A 128 -13.11 -15.49 -3.19
N ALA A 129 -11.83 -15.86 -3.03
CA ALA A 129 -10.76 -15.35 -3.87
C ALA A 129 -10.98 -15.68 -5.36
N ALA A 130 -11.34 -16.92 -5.68
CA ALA A 130 -11.63 -17.37 -7.05
C ALA A 130 -12.79 -16.59 -7.67
N THR A 131 -13.82 -16.25 -6.87
CA THR A 131 -14.96 -15.44 -7.35
C THR A 131 -14.50 -14.04 -7.78
N ILE A 132 -13.62 -13.41 -7.01
CA ILE A 132 -13.04 -12.10 -7.35
C ILE A 132 -12.16 -12.22 -8.59
N LEU A 133 -11.25 -13.19 -8.60
CA LEU A 133 -10.27 -13.36 -9.68
C LEU A 133 -10.92 -13.73 -11.02
N ASN A 134 -11.97 -14.55 -11.03
CA ASN A 134 -12.73 -14.87 -12.25
C ASN A 134 -13.34 -13.62 -12.90
N ARG A 135 -13.91 -12.73 -12.08
CA ARG A 135 -14.43 -11.45 -12.58
C ARG A 135 -13.30 -10.54 -13.04
N TYR A 136 -12.22 -10.49 -12.27
CA TYR A 136 -11.05 -9.67 -12.57
C TYR A 136 -10.47 -10.02 -13.93
N THR A 137 -10.13 -11.28 -14.18
CA THR A 137 -9.51 -11.73 -15.45
C THR A 137 -10.46 -11.62 -16.63
N PHE A 138 -11.78 -11.68 -16.41
CA PHE A 138 -12.75 -11.37 -17.45
C PHE A 138 -12.83 -9.88 -17.77
N THR A 139 -12.61 -9.01 -16.78
CA THR A 139 -12.72 -7.54 -16.96
C THR A 139 -11.43 -6.95 -17.54
N TYR A 140 -10.28 -7.43 -17.08
CA TYR A 140 -8.94 -6.95 -17.47
C TYR A 140 -8.22 -8.04 -18.28
N LYS A 141 -8.55 -8.13 -19.57
CA LYS A 141 -8.08 -9.20 -20.48
C LYS A 141 -6.73 -8.91 -21.16
N GLU A 142 -6.21 -7.70 -21.02
CA GLU A 142 -4.98 -7.24 -21.68
C GLU A 142 -3.85 -7.00 -20.68
#